data_AF-A0A1B8G2M1-F1
#
_entry.id   AF-A0A1B8G2M1-F1
#
_cell.length_a   1.000
_cell.length_b   1.000
_cell.length_c   1.000
_cell.angle_alpha   90.00
_cell.angle_beta   90.00
_cell.angle_gamma   90.00
#
_symmetry.space_group_name_H-M   'P 1'
#
loop_
_entity.id
_entity.type
_entity.pdbx_description
1 polymer ?
#
loop_
_entity_poly.entity_id
_entity_poly.type
_entity_poly.pdbx_seq_one_letter_code
_entity_poly.pdbx_strand_id
1 'polypeptide(L)'
;MDEIISLPQLDPWSDTVTVDSNLQFEDDRYREERLVTEEGDEELETTTVISSDVSDKATRVMKVNYTTDLPEYPETSENGVAYIINTSLMTTEAVDAMCNNKINDPSLTTRTLLKNPALQSFYEHWNGKSLSDVHKSLINLDKISFILRKQQLLNYPYGQHLIGVQHKWDVSHKNKPNSYIKDLILNEENFMAVCFYTEAAKVLLNRDSFEIDMTFKRIKASEINEVVFAAFLPELNKVMTFVRVFVNQESTEMYTQLFHTVFNAIAKETGQRIQWRHLHQSGFGAVVMDMDSKQMSGMKHL
;
A
#
# COMPACT_ATOMS: atom_id res chain seq x y z
N MET A 1 -5.96 66.63 2.34
CA MET A 1 -4.99 66.68 1.24
C MET A 1 -3.85 65.80 1.71
N ASP A 2 -3.64 64.58 1.21
CA ASP A 2 -3.98 64.00 -0.09
C ASP A 2 -4.15 62.47 0.04
N GLU A 3 -5.22 61.94 -0.57
CA GLU A 3 -5.22 60.99 -1.70
C GLU A 3 -5.16 59.51 -1.32
N ILE A 4 -6.35 58.91 -1.32
CA ILE A 4 -6.63 57.48 -1.26
C ILE A 4 -6.39 56.92 -2.68
N ILE A 5 -5.36 56.10 -2.86
CA ILE A 5 -5.21 55.26 -4.04
C ILE A 5 -5.94 53.95 -3.77
N SER A 6 -7.11 53.79 -4.41
CA SER A 6 -7.90 52.56 -4.43
C SER A 6 -7.23 51.50 -5.30
N LEU A 7 -7.07 50.29 -4.75
CA LEU A 7 -6.86 49.07 -5.52
C LEU A 7 -8.23 48.39 -5.75
N PRO A 8 -8.54 47.89 -6.96
CA PRO A 8 -9.77 47.17 -7.18
C PRO A 8 -9.78 45.85 -6.41
N GLN A 9 -10.88 45.60 -5.70
CA GLN A 9 -11.19 44.31 -5.08
C GLN A 9 -11.55 43.29 -6.16
N LEU A 10 -10.94 42.10 -6.07
CA LEU A 10 -11.39 40.90 -6.76
C LEU A 10 -12.75 40.47 -6.21
N ASP A 11 -13.65 40.03 -7.09
CA ASP A 11 -14.57 38.95 -6.74
C ASP A 11 -14.38 37.78 -7.74
N PRO A 12 -13.84 36.63 -7.32
CA PRO A 12 -13.58 35.48 -8.19
C PRO A 12 -14.84 34.69 -8.59
N TRP A 13 -16.03 35.18 -8.27
CA TRP A 13 -17.30 34.45 -8.34
C TRP A 13 -18.33 35.04 -9.33
N SER A 14 -17.93 35.68 -10.43
CA SER A 14 -18.90 36.09 -11.46
C SER A 14 -19.28 34.92 -12.39
N ASP A 15 -19.87 33.86 -11.84
CA ASP A 15 -20.62 32.87 -12.62
C ASP A 15 -22.10 33.26 -12.59
N THR A 16 -22.58 33.96 -13.61
CA THR A 16 -24.02 34.04 -13.88
C THR A 16 -24.39 32.84 -14.72
N VAL A 17 -24.58 31.68 -14.07
CA VAL A 17 -25.31 30.55 -14.65
C VAL A 17 -26.74 30.64 -14.13
N THR A 18 -27.66 31.01 -15.02
CA THR A 18 -29.09 31.00 -14.78
C THR A 18 -29.56 29.58 -14.48
N VAL A 19 -30.20 29.40 -13.32
CA VAL A 19 -30.83 28.14 -12.93
C VAL A 19 -32.06 27.93 -13.79
N ASP A 20 -32.00 27.00 -14.74
CA ASP A 20 -33.19 26.49 -15.42
C ASP A 20 -33.85 25.44 -14.51
N SER A 21 -35.11 25.67 -14.18
CA SER A 21 -35.86 24.96 -13.12
C SER A 21 -36.59 23.71 -13.64
N ASN A 22 -36.06 23.06 -14.69
CA ASN A 22 -36.75 21.97 -15.39
C ASN A 22 -35.87 20.73 -15.66
N LEU A 23 -35.17 20.21 -14.65
CA LEU A 23 -34.59 18.86 -14.72
C LEU A 23 -35.03 18.03 -13.51
N GLN A 24 -36.29 17.61 -13.57
CA GLN A 24 -36.78 16.45 -12.84
C GLN A 24 -36.34 15.18 -13.56
N PHE A 25 -35.84 14.20 -12.81
CA PHE A 25 -35.88 12.80 -13.21
C PHE A 25 -36.39 11.96 -12.05
N GLU A 26 -37.70 11.70 -12.06
CA GLU A 26 -38.30 10.51 -11.47
C GLU A 26 -38.08 9.33 -12.43
N ASP A 27 -37.67 8.17 -11.91
CA ASP A 27 -38.18 6.87 -12.38
C ASP A 27 -38.19 5.91 -11.18
N ASP A 28 -39.34 5.86 -10.52
CA ASP A 28 -39.79 4.71 -9.75
C ASP A 28 -39.95 3.54 -10.70
N ARG A 29 -39.22 2.44 -10.49
CA ARG A 29 -39.66 1.05 -10.81
C ARG A 29 -38.58 0.02 -10.48
N TYR A 30 -38.80 -0.68 -9.36
CA TYR A 30 -38.69 -2.13 -9.12
C TYR A 30 -38.11 -2.42 -7.73
N ARG A 31 -39.04 -2.46 -6.76
CA ARG A 31 -38.97 -3.41 -5.64
C ARG A 31 -39.42 -4.77 -6.16
N GLU A 32 -38.60 -5.79 -5.97
CA GLU A 32 -39.12 -7.09 -5.54
C GLU A 32 -38.32 -7.54 -4.32
N GLU A 33 -39.04 -7.67 -3.22
CA GLU A 33 -38.61 -8.25 -1.96
C GLU A 33 -38.38 -9.75 -2.14
N ARG A 34 -37.27 -10.25 -1.61
CA ARG A 34 -37.24 -11.60 -1.00
C ARG A 34 -36.67 -11.48 0.40
N LEU A 35 -37.59 -11.43 1.36
CA LEU A 35 -37.39 -11.95 2.70
C LEU A 35 -37.14 -13.47 2.59
N VAL A 36 -35.97 -13.92 3.01
CA VAL A 36 -35.76 -15.32 3.42
C VAL A 36 -34.88 -15.30 4.67
N THR A 37 -35.58 -15.50 5.79
CA THR A 37 -35.19 -16.12 7.07
C THR A 37 -33.72 -16.05 7.51
N GLU A 38 -33.51 -15.35 8.63
CA GLU A 38 -32.46 -15.67 9.60
C GLU A 38 -32.64 -17.12 10.08
N GLU A 39 -31.78 -18.02 9.61
CA GLU A 39 -31.40 -19.20 10.37
C GLU A 39 -29.90 -19.09 10.61
N GLY A 40 -29.52 -19.11 11.89
CA GLY A 40 -28.13 -19.06 12.30
C GLY A 40 -27.41 -20.31 11.86
N ASP A 41 -26.34 -20.12 11.11
CA ASP A 41 -25.25 -21.07 10.97
C ASP A 41 -23.97 -20.26 11.12
N GLU A 42 -23.05 -20.75 11.94
CA GLU A 42 -21.71 -20.20 12.12
C GLU A 42 -21.09 -19.98 10.73
N GLU A 43 -20.84 -18.71 10.35
CA GLU A 43 -20.09 -18.38 9.14
C GLU A 43 -18.67 -18.93 9.29
N LEU A 44 -18.48 -20.17 8.86
CA LEU A 44 -17.18 -20.71 8.50
C LEU A 44 -16.64 -19.80 7.40
N GLU A 45 -15.77 -18.89 7.81
CA GLU A 45 -14.98 -18.01 6.97
C GLU A 45 -14.43 -18.82 5.76
N THR A 46 -15.07 -18.72 4.60
CA THR A 46 -14.76 -19.56 3.43
C THR A 46 -13.53 -19.04 2.71
N THR A 47 -12.37 -19.68 2.90
CA THR A 47 -11.15 -19.39 2.12
C THR A 47 -11.38 -19.67 0.62
N THR A 48 -11.03 -18.74 -0.25
CA THR A 48 -11.01 -18.94 -1.72
C THR A 48 -9.58 -19.29 -2.17
N VAL A 49 -9.45 -20.32 -3.00
CA VAL A 49 -8.16 -20.83 -3.51
C VAL A 49 -7.90 -20.27 -4.91
N ILE A 50 -6.81 -19.52 -5.12
CA ILE A 50 -6.60 -18.74 -6.35
C ILE A 50 -5.61 -19.38 -7.36
N SER A 51 -4.75 -20.32 -6.95
CA SER A 51 -3.96 -21.13 -7.90
C SER A 51 -3.60 -22.52 -7.38
N SER A 52 -3.52 -23.53 -8.24
CA SER A 52 -3.02 -24.86 -7.89
C SER A 52 -2.59 -25.66 -9.14
N ASP A 53 -1.38 -26.21 -9.10
CA ASP A 53 -0.91 -27.21 -10.08
C ASP A 53 -0.85 -28.62 -9.43
N VAL A 54 -1.62 -28.83 -8.36
CA VAL A 54 -1.53 -29.90 -7.34
C VAL A 54 -0.44 -29.64 -6.29
N SER A 55 -0.81 -28.99 -5.18
CA SER A 55 -0.36 -29.31 -3.82
C SER A 55 -1.07 -28.39 -2.80
N ASP A 56 -0.97 -28.74 -1.53
CA ASP A 56 -1.35 -27.95 -0.34
C ASP A 56 -0.67 -26.56 -0.21
N LYS A 57 -0.12 -26.03 -1.32
CA LYS A 57 0.65 -24.78 -1.45
C LYS A 57 -0.13 -23.67 -2.17
N ALA A 58 -1.42 -23.86 -2.39
CA ALA A 58 -2.27 -22.87 -3.03
C ALA A 58 -2.38 -21.61 -2.15
N THR A 59 -2.30 -20.43 -2.76
CA THR A 59 -2.49 -19.16 -2.03
C THR A 59 -3.97 -19.08 -1.60
N ARG A 60 -4.21 -19.17 -0.28
CA ARG A 60 -5.55 -19.06 0.33
C ARG A 60 -5.81 -17.60 0.66
N VAL A 61 -6.97 -17.10 0.21
CA VAL A 61 -7.37 -15.70 0.37
C VAL A 61 -8.80 -15.67 0.85
N MET A 62 -9.09 -14.89 1.88
CA MET A 62 -10.43 -14.80 2.46
C MET A 62 -11.33 -13.82 1.73
N LYS A 63 -10.74 -12.79 1.11
CA LYS A 63 -11.46 -11.77 0.36
C LYS A 63 -10.91 -11.66 -1.04
N VAL A 64 -11.75 -12.02 -2.02
CA VAL A 64 -11.45 -11.85 -3.43
C VAL A 64 -12.23 -10.65 -3.94
N ASN A 65 -11.51 -9.59 -4.28
CA ASN A 65 -12.08 -8.41 -4.91
C ASN A 65 -11.94 -8.55 -6.42
N TYR A 66 -13.07 -8.72 -7.12
CA TYR A 66 -13.10 -8.60 -8.56
C TYR A 66 -13.09 -7.12 -8.92
N THR A 67 -12.07 -6.68 -9.65
CA THR A 67 -11.94 -5.30 -10.09
C THR A 67 -11.49 -5.28 -11.53
N THR A 68 -11.95 -4.29 -12.28
CA THR A 68 -11.55 -4.07 -13.67
C THR A 68 -10.18 -3.40 -13.77
N ASP A 69 -9.71 -2.78 -12.68
CA ASP A 69 -8.41 -2.09 -12.59
C ASP A 69 -7.71 -2.41 -11.26
N LEU A 70 -6.38 -2.33 -11.23
CA LEU A 70 -5.63 -2.41 -9.96
C LEU A 70 -6.15 -1.35 -8.95
N PRO A 71 -6.23 -1.61 -7.66
CA PRO A 71 -6.55 -0.55 -6.68
C PRO A 71 -5.38 0.44 -6.53
N GLU A 72 -5.69 1.73 -6.38
CA GLU A 72 -4.69 2.80 -6.17
C GLU A 72 -4.03 2.70 -4.79
N TYR A 73 -4.82 2.36 -3.77
CA TYR A 73 -4.36 2.00 -2.44
C TYR A 73 -4.91 0.60 -2.12
N PRO A 74 -4.16 -0.48 -2.39
CA PRO A 74 -4.64 -1.82 -2.13
C PRO A 74 -4.99 -1.98 -0.65
N GLU A 75 -6.13 -2.60 -0.40
CA GLU A 75 -6.54 -2.96 0.95
C GLU A 75 -5.57 -3.99 1.51
N THR A 76 -5.15 -3.76 2.75
CA THR A 76 -4.35 -4.68 3.55
C THR A 76 -5.26 -5.28 4.61
N SER A 77 -5.47 -6.60 4.59
CA SER A 77 -6.26 -7.35 5.57
C SER A 77 -5.45 -8.51 6.15
N GLU A 78 -5.68 -8.81 7.43
CA GLU A 78 -5.06 -9.92 8.16
C GLU A 78 -5.38 -11.27 7.55
N ASN A 79 -6.56 -11.36 6.93
CA ASN A 79 -7.12 -12.54 6.32
C ASN A 79 -6.70 -12.70 4.83
N GLY A 80 -5.91 -11.75 4.31
CA GLY A 80 -5.47 -11.72 2.92
C GLY A 80 -6.58 -11.25 1.97
N VAL A 81 -6.27 -10.18 1.22
CA VAL A 81 -7.09 -9.71 0.09
C VAL A 81 -6.35 -9.99 -1.19
N ALA A 82 -7.05 -10.56 -2.17
CA ALA A 82 -6.55 -10.65 -3.54
C ALA A 82 -7.47 -9.90 -4.47
N TYR A 83 -6.85 -9.21 -5.41
CA TYR A 83 -7.56 -8.56 -6.50
C TYR A 83 -7.46 -9.49 -7.72
N ILE A 84 -8.59 -10.05 -8.13
CA ILE A 84 -8.68 -10.80 -9.37
C ILE A 84 -9.15 -9.83 -10.44
N ILE A 85 -8.27 -9.60 -11.41
CA ILE A 85 -8.56 -8.76 -12.55
C ILE A 85 -8.80 -9.66 -13.74
N ASN A 86 -10.00 -9.58 -14.29
CA ASN A 86 -10.35 -10.35 -15.47
C ASN A 86 -9.66 -9.73 -16.70
N THR A 87 -8.61 -10.39 -17.17
CA THR A 87 -7.85 -9.99 -18.36
C THR A 87 -8.24 -10.74 -19.61
N SER A 88 -9.26 -11.60 -19.59
CA SER A 88 -9.62 -12.48 -20.71
C SER A 88 -10.06 -11.74 -21.99
N LEU A 89 -10.54 -10.50 -21.84
CA LEU A 89 -10.90 -9.61 -22.95
C LEU A 89 -9.80 -8.58 -23.26
N MET A 90 -8.67 -8.63 -22.55
CA MET A 90 -7.57 -7.69 -22.69
C MET A 90 -6.45 -8.33 -23.52
N THR A 91 -5.88 -7.57 -24.45
CA THR A 91 -4.67 -8.02 -25.16
C THR A 91 -3.48 -8.05 -24.20
N THR A 92 -2.43 -8.78 -24.54
CA THR A 92 -1.20 -8.82 -23.72
C THR A 92 -0.64 -7.41 -23.49
N GLU A 93 -0.73 -6.52 -24.48
CA GLU A 93 -0.35 -5.12 -24.39
C GLU A 93 -1.27 -4.31 -23.46
N ALA A 94 -2.58 -4.61 -23.45
CA ALA A 94 -3.54 -3.97 -22.56
C ALA A 94 -3.35 -4.40 -21.09
N VAL A 95 -3.01 -5.68 -20.85
CA VAL A 95 -2.63 -6.19 -19.52
C VAL A 95 -1.33 -5.56 -19.05
N ASP A 96 -0.31 -5.51 -19.92
CA ASP A 96 0.96 -4.84 -19.61
C ASP A 96 0.76 -3.35 -19.30
N ALA A 97 -0.17 -2.69 -19.98
CA ALA A 97 -0.50 -1.31 -19.71
C ALA A 97 -1.30 -1.08 -18.44
N MET A 98 -2.22 -1.98 -18.10
CA MET A 98 -2.93 -1.95 -16.83
C MET A 98 -1.96 -2.10 -15.65
N CYS A 99 -0.95 -2.98 -15.79
CA CYS A 99 0.05 -3.23 -14.78
C CYS A 99 1.14 -2.15 -14.71
N ASN A 100 1.57 -1.60 -15.86
CA ASN A 100 2.77 -0.75 -15.94
C ASN A 100 2.51 0.71 -16.37
N ASN A 101 1.32 1.05 -16.86
CA ASN A 101 1.05 2.35 -17.51
C ASN A 101 -0.21 3.05 -16.99
N LYS A 102 -0.71 2.79 -15.78
CA LYS A 102 -1.89 3.52 -15.27
C LYS A 102 -1.72 5.04 -15.38
N ILE A 103 -2.72 5.73 -15.94
CA ILE A 103 -2.70 7.21 -16.05
C ILE A 103 -2.69 7.85 -14.65
N ASN A 104 -3.36 7.20 -13.69
CA ASN A 104 -3.37 7.57 -12.27
C ASN A 104 -2.34 6.76 -11.48
N ASP A 105 -1.12 6.63 -12.01
CA ASP A 105 0.01 6.09 -11.24
C ASP A 105 0.83 7.27 -10.70
N PRO A 106 1.02 7.38 -9.38
CA PRO A 106 1.84 8.43 -8.79
C PRO A 106 3.32 8.34 -9.20
N SER A 107 3.75 7.21 -9.79
CA SER A 107 5.09 6.98 -10.36
C SER A 107 5.14 7.07 -11.89
N LEU A 108 4.04 7.44 -12.54
CA LEU A 108 3.98 7.60 -13.99
C LEU A 108 5.03 8.62 -14.45
N THR A 109 5.84 8.24 -15.44
CA THR A 109 6.79 9.13 -16.08
C THR A 109 6.29 9.55 -17.44
N THR A 110 6.79 10.64 -18.00
CA THR A 110 6.49 11.06 -19.38
C THR A 110 6.75 9.93 -20.38
N ARG A 111 7.85 9.18 -20.21
CA ARG A 111 8.18 8.04 -21.07
C ARG A 111 7.14 6.93 -20.97
N THR A 112 6.70 6.62 -19.76
CA THR A 112 5.69 5.58 -19.50
C THR A 112 4.31 6.02 -20.01
N LEU A 113 3.97 7.30 -19.82
CA LEU A 113 2.75 7.92 -20.35
C LEU A 113 2.70 7.81 -21.88
N LEU A 114 3.78 8.14 -22.60
CA LEU A 114 3.82 8.05 -24.07
C LEU A 114 3.69 6.63 -24.61
N LYS A 115 3.95 5.61 -23.78
CA LYS A 115 3.74 4.20 -24.10
C LYS A 115 2.35 3.68 -23.69
N ASN A 116 1.54 4.51 -23.06
CA ASN A 116 0.21 4.13 -22.61
C ASN A 116 -0.72 3.86 -23.83
N PRO A 117 -1.47 2.75 -23.86
CA PRO A 117 -2.40 2.42 -24.95
C PRO A 117 -3.50 3.44 -25.20
N ALA A 118 -3.95 4.18 -24.19
CA ALA A 118 -4.90 5.28 -24.38
C ALA A 118 -4.30 6.40 -25.26
N LEU A 119 -2.99 6.64 -25.11
CA LEU A 119 -2.26 7.56 -25.99
C LEU A 119 -2.00 6.95 -27.38
N GLN A 120 -1.79 5.64 -27.48
CA GLN A 120 -1.70 4.95 -28.78
C GLN A 120 -3.01 5.07 -29.57
N SER A 121 -4.15 4.83 -28.90
CA SER A 121 -5.49 4.99 -29.48
C SER A 121 -5.72 6.44 -29.95
N PHE A 122 -5.21 7.42 -29.21
CA PHE A 122 -5.22 8.81 -29.61
C PHE A 122 -4.36 9.07 -30.86
N TYR A 123 -3.18 8.47 -30.98
CA TYR A 123 -2.35 8.60 -32.20
C TYR A 123 -3.06 8.00 -33.41
N GLU A 124 -3.63 6.80 -33.26
CA GLU A 124 -4.35 6.08 -34.32
C GLU A 124 -5.55 6.87 -34.83
N HIS A 125 -6.31 7.52 -33.93
CA HIS A 125 -7.43 8.39 -34.30
C HIS A 125 -7.03 9.51 -35.27
N TRP A 126 -5.79 10.01 -35.16
CA TRP A 126 -5.25 11.06 -36.01
C TRP A 126 -4.37 10.53 -37.16
N ASN A 127 -4.46 9.22 -37.48
CA ASN A 127 -3.61 8.54 -38.46
C ASN A 127 -2.09 8.72 -38.21
N GLY A 128 -1.71 8.92 -36.94
CA GLY A 128 -0.33 9.11 -36.50
C GLY A 128 0.22 7.89 -35.77
N LYS A 129 1.54 7.84 -35.57
CA LYS A 129 2.22 6.83 -34.75
C LYS A 129 2.85 7.42 -33.49
N SER A 130 2.77 8.74 -33.34
CA SER A 130 3.38 9.49 -32.26
C SER A 130 2.72 10.88 -32.14
N LEU A 131 2.96 11.57 -31.02
CA LEU A 131 2.46 12.93 -30.82
C LEU A 131 2.92 13.92 -31.90
N SER A 132 4.12 13.73 -32.47
CA SER A 132 4.63 14.58 -33.54
C SER A 132 3.81 14.45 -34.82
N ASP A 133 3.24 13.28 -35.07
CA ASP A 133 2.41 13.02 -36.25
C ASP A 133 1.01 13.64 -36.09
N VAL A 134 0.53 13.77 -34.85
CA VAL A 134 -0.73 14.46 -34.54
C VAL A 134 -0.58 15.97 -34.72
N HIS A 135 0.40 16.58 -34.03
CA HIS A 135 0.68 18.00 -34.18
C HIS A 135 2.05 18.39 -33.62
N LYS A 136 2.78 19.27 -34.32
CA LYS A 136 4.13 19.72 -33.93
C LYS A 136 4.21 20.36 -32.54
N SER A 137 3.15 21.03 -32.08
CA SER A 137 3.11 21.63 -30.74
C SER A 137 3.06 20.60 -29.60
N LEU A 138 2.66 19.36 -29.89
CA LEU A 138 2.56 18.27 -28.89
C LEU A 138 3.92 17.58 -28.64
N ILE A 139 4.97 17.97 -29.36
CA ILE A 139 6.35 17.47 -29.16
C ILE A 139 6.98 18.04 -27.88
N ASN A 140 6.37 19.04 -27.24
CA ASN A 140 6.93 19.66 -26.05
C ASN A 140 6.84 18.71 -24.83
N LEU A 141 7.83 17.83 -24.71
CA LEU A 141 7.95 16.84 -23.64
C LEU A 141 8.08 17.50 -22.27
N ASP A 142 8.67 18.70 -22.19
CA ASP A 142 8.76 19.45 -20.94
C ASP A 142 7.38 19.88 -20.47
N LYS A 143 6.51 20.34 -21.39
CA LYS A 143 5.13 20.71 -21.08
C LYS A 143 4.30 19.51 -20.63
N ILE A 144 4.49 18.35 -21.27
CA ILE A 144 3.82 17.10 -20.87
C ILE A 144 4.30 16.68 -19.47
N SER A 145 5.60 16.69 -19.23
CA SER A 145 6.19 16.37 -17.93
C SER A 145 5.67 17.31 -16.84
N PHE A 146 5.54 18.60 -17.15
CA PHE A 146 4.98 19.60 -16.24
C PHE A 146 3.51 19.32 -15.92
N ILE A 147 2.67 19.06 -16.93
CA ILE A 147 1.25 18.75 -16.73
C ILE A 147 1.10 17.45 -15.92
N LEU A 148 1.88 16.43 -16.24
CA LEU A 148 1.89 15.16 -15.52
C LEU A 148 2.26 15.38 -14.04
N ARG A 149 3.34 16.13 -13.78
CA ARG A 149 3.76 16.45 -12.41
C ARG A 149 2.69 17.23 -11.65
N LYS A 150 2.02 18.19 -12.32
CA LYS A 150 0.90 18.94 -11.75
C LYS A 150 -0.25 18.01 -11.35
N GLN A 151 -0.67 17.10 -12.23
CA GLN A 151 -1.74 16.15 -11.94
C GLN A 151 -1.37 15.19 -10.81
N GLN A 152 -0.13 14.71 -10.78
CA GLN A 152 0.37 13.91 -9.67
C GLN A 152 0.31 14.65 -8.33
N LEU A 153 0.67 15.93 -8.29
CA LEU A 153 0.59 16.72 -7.06
C LEU A 153 -0.86 16.98 -6.61
N LEU A 154 -1.79 17.10 -7.55
CA LEU A 154 -3.21 17.28 -7.24
C LEU A 154 -3.86 15.99 -6.71
N ASN A 155 -3.56 14.87 -7.35
CA ASN A 155 -4.13 13.57 -6.98
C ASN A 155 -3.43 12.95 -5.76
N TYR A 156 -2.15 13.25 -5.57
CA TYR A 156 -1.31 12.73 -4.47
C TYR A 156 -0.71 13.87 -3.67
N PRO A 157 -1.54 14.65 -2.94
CA PRO A 157 -1.08 15.85 -2.22
C PRO A 157 -0.01 15.52 -1.15
N TYR A 158 -0.02 14.29 -0.62
CA TYR A 158 0.95 13.81 0.38
C TYR A 158 2.11 12.99 -0.23
N GLY A 159 2.07 12.73 -1.55
CA GLY A 159 3.06 11.96 -2.28
C GLY A 159 3.16 10.47 -1.84
N GLN A 160 4.26 9.83 -2.21
CA GLN A 160 4.56 8.41 -1.91
C GLN A 160 5.72 8.22 -0.92
N HIS A 161 6.28 9.31 -0.41
CA HIS A 161 7.43 9.29 0.50
C HIS A 161 6.96 9.30 1.96
N LEU A 162 7.84 9.71 2.88
CA LEU A 162 7.58 9.71 4.33
C LEU A 162 6.29 10.46 4.71
N ILE A 163 5.98 11.57 4.05
CA ILE A 163 4.75 12.34 4.28
C ILE A 163 3.49 11.53 3.90
N GLY A 164 3.55 10.75 2.82
CA GLY A 164 2.46 9.86 2.42
C GLY A 164 2.24 8.75 3.44
N VAL A 165 3.33 8.18 3.98
CA VAL A 165 3.29 7.17 5.05
C VAL A 165 2.68 7.77 6.32
N GLN A 166 3.11 8.96 6.75
CA GLN A 166 2.56 9.67 7.91
C GLN A 166 1.06 9.94 7.75
N HIS A 167 0.64 10.44 6.59
CA HIS A 167 -0.78 10.66 6.30
C HIS A 167 -1.59 9.36 6.38
N LYS A 168 -1.10 8.28 5.77
CA LYS A 168 -1.77 6.97 5.80
C LYS A 168 -1.83 6.39 7.22
N TRP A 169 -0.81 6.65 8.01
CA TRP A 169 -0.79 6.30 9.43
C TRP A 169 -1.91 7.04 10.18
N ASP A 170 -1.94 8.37 10.10
CA ASP A 170 -2.89 9.19 10.85
C ASP A 170 -4.35 8.93 10.47
N VAL A 171 -4.64 8.70 9.18
CA VAL A 171 -6.03 8.52 8.70
C VAL A 171 -6.54 7.09 8.88
N SER A 172 -5.70 6.08 8.59
CA SER A 172 -6.17 4.71 8.41
C SER A 172 -5.60 3.69 9.41
N HIS A 173 -4.56 4.01 10.18
CA HIS A 173 -3.86 3.00 10.99
C HIS A 173 -3.78 3.35 12.48
N LYS A 174 -3.51 4.61 12.79
CA LYS A 174 -3.33 5.09 14.15
C LYS A 174 -4.60 4.86 14.96
N ASN A 175 -4.50 4.02 15.99
CA ASN A 175 -5.60 3.64 16.88
C ASN A 175 -6.81 3.03 16.13
N LYS A 176 -6.59 2.45 14.94
CA LYS A 176 -7.62 1.73 14.19
C LYS A 176 -7.46 0.22 14.39
N PRO A 177 -8.57 -0.54 14.51
CA PRO A 177 -8.50 -1.99 14.55
C PRO A 177 -7.95 -2.54 13.24
N ASN A 178 -7.26 -3.69 13.31
CA ASN A 178 -6.71 -4.42 12.16
C ASN A 178 -5.79 -3.58 11.25
N SER A 179 -5.17 -2.54 11.80
CA SER A 179 -4.19 -1.72 11.09
C SER A 179 -2.92 -2.51 10.80
N TYR A 180 -2.37 -2.38 9.59
CA TYR A 180 -1.13 -3.06 9.21
C TYR A 180 0.12 -2.36 9.74
N ILE A 181 0.21 -1.04 9.60
CA ILE A 181 1.20 -0.22 10.33
C ILE A 181 0.76 -0.20 11.79
N LYS A 182 1.64 -0.61 12.70
CA LYS A 182 1.40 -0.75 14.14
C LYS A 182 2.09 0.32 14.97
N ASP A 183 3.22 0.82 14.48
CA ASP A 183 3.92 1.97 15.07
C ASP A 183 4.65 2.77 13.99
N LEU A 184 4.78 4.08 14.23
CA LEU A 184 5.47 5.01 13.34
C LEU A 184 6.25 6.05 14.14
N ILE A 185 7.56 6.07 13.93
CA ILE A 185 8.49 7.07 14.44
C ILE A 185 8.98 7.86 13.23
N LEU A 186 8.67 9.15 13.21
CA LEU A 186 9.13 10.06 12.18
C LEU A 186 9.56 11.37 12.85
N ASN A 187 10.87 11.64 12.82
CA ASN A 187 11.46 12.90 13.24
C ASN A 187 12.53 13.33 12.22
N GLU A 188 13.24 14.42 12.49
CA GLU A 188 14.19 15.03 11.53
C GLU A 188 15.29 14.06 11.07
N GLU A 189 15.69 13.12 11.93
CA GLU A 189 16.82 12.22 11.67
C GLU A 189 16.41 10.75 11.58
N ASN A 190 15.31 10.35 12.22
CA ASN A 190 14.90 8.96 12.36
C ASN A 190 13.54 8.72 11.72
N PHE A 191 13.50 7.68 10.91
CA PHE A 191 12.29 7.07 10.38
C PHE A 191 12.27 5.60 10.80
N MET A 192 11.17 5.16 11.40
CA MET A 192 10.88 3.76 11.69
C MET A 192 9.38 3.51 11.52
N ALA A 193 9.01 2.57 10.65
CA ALA A 193 7.63 2.09 10.54
C ALA A 193 7.59 0.60 10.84
N VAL A 194 6.86 0.21 11.90
CA VAL A 194 6.66 -1.20 12.27
C VAL A 194 5.34 -1.67 11.68
N CYS A 195 5.39 -2.75 10.89
CA CYS A 195 4.26 -3.25 10.12
C CYS A 195 4.07 -4.76 10.33
N PHE A 196 2.89 -5.17 10.78
CA PHE A 196 2.47 -6.57 10.84
C PHE A 196 0.95 -6.67 11.01
N TYR A 197 0.39 -7.84 10.69
CA TYR A 197 -0.98 -8.17 11.08
C TYR A 197 -1.00 -8.86 12.43
N THR A 198 -2.03 -8.62 13.23
CA THR A 198 -2.12 -9.17 14.58
C THR A 198 -2.10 -10.70 14.58
N GLU A 199 -2.80 -11.34 13.64
CA GLU A 199 -2.74 -12.80 13.45
C GLU A 199 -1.33 -13.30 13.08
N ALA A 200 -0.61 -12.58 12.23
CA ALA A 200 0.77 -12.94 11.88
C ALA A 200 1.69 -12.88 13.12
N ALA A 201 1.51 -11.89 14.00
CA ALA A 201 2.25 -11.80 15.25
C ALA A 201 1.90 -12.96 16.22
N LYS A 202 0.64 -13.37 16.30
CA LYS A 202 0.23 -14.55 17.09
C LYS A 202 0.87 -15.84 16.56
N VAL A 203 0.93 -16.02 15.24
CA VAL A 203 1.62 -17.17 14.64
C VAL A 203 3.11 -17.13 14.95
N LEU A 204 3.76 -15.96 14.85
CA LEU A 204 5.17 -15.78 15.20
C LEU A 204 5.44 -16.18 16.66
N LEU A 205 4.61 -15.73 17.62
CA LEU A 205 4.75 -16.05 19.04
C LEU A 205 4.70 -17.56 19.34
N ASN A 206 4.04 -18.34 18.47
CA ASN A 206 3.93 -19.79 18.57
C ASN A 206 5.06 -20.54 17.84
N ARG A 207 6.14 -19.87 17.42
CA ARG A 207 7.30 -20.52 16.79
C ARG A 207 8.41 -20.77 17.81
N ASP A 208 9.21 -21.81 17.58
CA ASP A 208 10.39 -22.12 18.39
C ASP A 208 11.53 -21.13 18.17
N SER A 209 11.65 -20.62 16.94
CA SER A 209 12.65 -19.66 16.54
C SER A 209 12.14 -18.82 15.37
N PHE A 210 12.81 -17.71 15.14
CA PHE A 210 12.62 -16.87 13.96
C PHE A 210 13.96 -16.31 13.50
N GLU A 211 13.97 -15.83 12.27
CA GLU A 211 15.08 -15.22 11.59
C GLU A 211 14.82 -13.72 11.40
N ILE A 212 15.87 -12.93 11.54
CA ILE A 212 15.87 -11.50 11.26
C ILE A 212 16.84 -11.24 10.11
N ASP A 213 16.29 -10.72 9.01
CA ASP A 213 17.03 -10.43 7.79
C ASP A 213 16.85 -8.96 7.39
N MET A 214 17.91 -8.32 6.92
CA MET A 214 17.86 -6.97 6.35
C MET A 214 17.91 -7.05 4.83
N THR A 215 16.84 -6.59 4.17
CA THR A 215 16.75 -6.59 2.72
C THR A 215 16.90 -5.18 2.15
N PHE A 216 17.80 -5.05 1.16
CA PHE A 216 18.10 -3.78 0.48
C PHE A 216 17.36 -3.59 -0.85
N LYS A 217 16.66 -4.63 -1.35
CA LYS A 217 16.32 -4.73 -2.78
C LYS A 217 14.89 -4.34 -3.16
N ARG A 218 13.98 -4.17 -2.19
CA ARG A 218 12.55 -3.96 -2.48
C ARG A 218 12.11 -2.50 -2.43
N ILE A 219 12.84 -1.65 -1.71
CA ILE A 219 12.50 -0.23 -1.54
C ILE A 219 13.26 0.57 -2.59
N LYS A 220 12.53 1.38 -3.37
CA LYS A 220 13.14 2.25 -4.40
C LYS A 220 13.99 3.38 -3.80
N ALA A 221 13.70 3.77 -2.56
CA ALA A 221 14.49 4.75 -1.81
C ALA A 221 15.74 4.09 -1.24
N SER A 222 16.91 4.50 -1.72
CA SER A 222 18.21 3.94 -1.34
C SER A 222 18.58 4.14 0.13
N GLU A 223 17.90 5.06 0.82
CA GLU A 223 18.19 5.41 2.22
C GLU A 223 17.27 4.69 3.21
N ILE A 224 16.33 3.85 2.74
CA ILE A 224 15.44 3.09 3.60
C ILE A 224 15.76 1.61 3.47
N ASN A 225 16.04 0.98 4.60
CA ASN A 225 16.25 -0.45 4.73
C ASN A 225 14.98 -1.12 5.24
N GLU A 226 14.78 -2.37 4.81
CA GLU A 226 13.71 -3.24 5.32
C GLU A 226 14.31 -4.31 6.22
N VAL A 227 13.87 -4.37 7.48
CA VAL A 227 14.17 -5.45 8.41
C VAL A 227 12.96 -6.38 8.51
N VAL A 228 13.18 -7.66 8.30
CA VAL A 228 12.13 -8.68 8.22
C VAL A 228 12.32 -9.68 9.34
N PHE A 229 11.23 -9.96 10.06
CA PHE A 229 11.15 -11.09 10.99
C PHE A 229 10.41 -12.19 10.27
N ALA A 230 11.10 -13.29 9.98
CA ALA A 230 10.55 -14.42 9.25
C ALA A 230 10.78 -15.72 10.00
N ALA A 231 9.95 -16.73 9.74
CA ALA A 231 10.25 -18.08 10.18
C ALA A 231 9.78 -19.07 9.13
N PHE A 232 10.42 -20.23 9.11
CA PHE A 232 9.94 -21.34 8.31
C PHE A 232 8.68 -21.93 8.97
N LEU A 233 7.63 -22.09 8.17
CA LEU A 233 6.39 -22.78 8.54
C LEU A 233 6.43 -24.19 7.95
N PRO A 234 6.73 -25.23 8.75
CA PRO A 234 6.79 -26.61 8.26
C PRO A 234 5.47 -27.08 7.66
N GLU A 235 4.35 -26.59 8.20
CA GLU A 235 2.99 -26.94 7.77
C GLU A 235 2.71 -26.49 6.33
N LEU A 236 3.32 -25.37 5.92
CA LEU A 236 3.20 -24.81 4.57
C LEU A 236 4.44 -25.07 3.69
N ASN A 237 5.48 -25.67 4.27
CA ASN A 237 6.81 -25.82 3.67
C ASN A 237 7.32 -24.51 3.03
N LYS A 238 7.21 -23.40 3.77
CA LYS A 238 7.51 -22.05 3.27
C LYS A 238 8.04 -21.12 4.37
N VAL A 239 8.97 -20.25 4.01
CA VAL A 239 9.37 -19.12 4.87
C VAL A 239 8.33 -18.02 4.77
N MET A 240 7.78 -17.61 5.90
CA MET A 240 6.81 -16.53 5.99
C MET A 240 7.39 -15.35 6.76
N THR A 241 7.19 -14.14 6.24
CA THR A 241 7.46 -12.88 6.92
C THR A 241 6.29 -12.52 7.82
N PHE A 242 6.56 -12.31 9.10
CA PHE A 242 5.56 -11.94 10.10
C PHE A 242 5.59 -10.45 10.45
N VAL A 243 6.79 -9.88 10.57
CA VAL A 243 6.99 -8.45 10.85
C VAL A 243 7.90 -7.85 9.81
N ARG A 244 7.56 -6.64 9.35
CA ARG A 244 8.39 -5.79 8.52
C ARG A 244 8.64 -4.48 9.26
N VAL A 245 9.88 -4.04 9.28
CA VAL A 245 10.25 -2.74 9.82
C VAL A 245 11.01 -1.98 8.76
N PHE A 246 10.57 -0.77 8.47
CA PHE A 246 11.26 0.14 7.56
C PHE A 246 12.03 1.16 8.37
N VAL A 247 13.34 1.29 8.12
CA VAL A 247 14.22 2.21 8.87
C VAL A 247 15.16 2.96 7.95
N ASN A 248 15.56 4.17 8.33
CA ASN A 248 16.50 4.99 7.55
C ASN A 248 17.94 4.99 8.09
N GLN A 249 18.21 4.26 9.18
CA GLN A 249 19.53 4.18 9.79
C GLN A 249 19.96 2.72 9.98
N GLU A 250 21.25 2.54 10.21
CA GLU A 250 21.88 1.26 10.50
C GLU A 250 22.93 1.46 11.62
N SER A 251 22.45 1.75 12.82
CA SER A 251 23.24 1.92 14.06
C SER A 251 22.77 0.96 15.15
N THR A 252 23.62 0.71 16.14
CA THR A 252 23.26 -0.13 17.30
C THR A 252 22.06 0.44 18.04
N GLU A 253 22.02 1.75 18.22
CA GLU A 253 20.95 2.49 18.89
C GLU A 253 19.62 2.32 18.16
N MET A 254 19.64 2.41 16.82
CA MET A 254 18.46 2.17 15.99
C MET A 254 17.97 0.73 16.14
N TYR A 255 18.85 -0.27 16.12
CA TYR A 255 18.44 -1.67 16.29
C TYR A 255 17.88 -1.93 17.70
N THR A 256 18.47 -1.36 18.75
CA THR A 256 17.91 -1.41 20.12
C THR A 256 16.49 -0.86 20.14
N GLN A 257 16.30 0.34 19.56
CA GLN A 257 14.98 0.95 19.47
C GLN A 257 14.01 0.13 18.61
N LEU A 258 14.49 -0.47 17.51
CA LEU A 258 13.71 -1.32 16.62
C LEU A 258 13.14 -2.51 17.40
N PHE A 259 13.98 -3.24 18.14
CA PHE A 259 13.52 -4.40 18.88
C PHE A 259 12.54 -4.02 19.99
N HIS A 260 12.81 -2.96 20.75
CA HIS A 260 11.86 -2.47 21.75
C HIS A 260 10.52 -2.08 21.11
N THR A 261 10.54 -1.36 19.99
CA THR A 261 9.33 -0.90 19.31
C THR A 261 8.53 -2.09 18.77
N VAL A 262 9.18 -3.05 18.12
CA VAL A 262 8.54 -4.28 17.61
C VAL A 262 7.93 -5.10 18.76
N PHE A 263 8.71 -5.38 19.82
CA PHE A 263 8.23 -6.22 20.92
C PHE A 263 7.12 -5.56 21.73
N ASN A 264 7.18 -4.24 21.92
CA ASN A 264 6.10 -3.49 22.55
C ASN A 264 4.85 -3.46 21.67
N ALA A 265 5.00 -3.29 20.35
CA ALA A 265 3.88 -3.35 19.42
C ALA A 265 3.22 -4.74 19.43
N ILE A 266 4.01 -5.82 19.37
CA ILE A 266 3.49 -7.20 19.46
C ILE A 266 2.76 -7.40 20.80
N ALA A 267 3.34 -6.97 21.92
CA ALA A 267 2.72 -7.11 23.23
C ALA A 267 1.41 -6.32 23.35
N LYS A 268 1.34 -5.12 22.77
CA LYS A 268 0.14 -4.30 22.73
C LYS A 268 -0.97 -4.94 21.90
N GLU A 269 -0.64 -5.48 20.72
CA GLU A 269 -1.63 -6.03 19.77
C GLU A 269 -2.10 -7.44 20.15
N THR A 270 -1.23 -8.26 20.75
CA THR A 270 -1.53 -9.67 21.06
C THR A 270 -1.83 -9.92 22.53
N GLY A 271 -1.51 -8.97 23.42
CA GLY A 271 -1.53 -9.15 24.87
C GLY A 271 -0.40 -10.02 25.42
N GLN A 272 0.49 -10.53 24.56
CA GLN A 272 1.56 -11.45 24.93
C GLN A 272 2.94 -10.80 24.76
N ARG A 273 3.74 -10.82 25.82
CA ARG A 273 5.13 -10.35 25.76
C ARG A 273 6.00 -11.42 25.13
N ILE A 274 7.03 -10.98 24.41
CA ILE A 274 8.09 -11.86 23.92
C ILE A 274 8.78 -12.50 25.13
N GLN A 275 8.91 -13.83 25.08
CA GLN A 275 9.59 -14.62 26.11
C GLN A 275 10.69 -15.46 25.48
N TRP A 276 11.72 -15.68 26.27
CA TRP A 276 12.88 -16.48 25.92
C TRP A 276 12.93 -17.76 26.73
N ARG A 277 13.04 -18.91 26.07
CA ARG A 277 12.99 -20.23 26.70
C ARG A 277 14.03 -20.43 27.80
N HIS A 278 15.22 -19.88 27.61
CA HIS A 278 16.32 -19.99 28.58
C HIS A 278 16.11 -19.12 29.84
N LEU A 279 15.26 -18.08 29.78
CA LEU A 279 14.95 -17.21 30.92
C LEU A 279 13.59 -17.54 31.56
N HIS A 280 12.60 -17.90 30.75
CA HIS A 280 11.19 -18.01 31.15
C HIS A 280 10.64 -19.44 31.05
N GLN A 281 11.48 -20.41 30.66
CA GLN A 281 11.09 -21.81 30.40
C GLN A 281 10.02 -21.97 29.30
N SER A 282 9.73 -20.90 28.56
CA SER A 282 8.70 -20.79 27.53
C SER A 282 9.08 -19.70 26.51
N GLY A 283 8.43 -19.71 25.35
CA GLY A 283 8.74 -18.80 24.24
C GLY A 283 9.88 -19.27 23.34
N PHE A 284 10.56 -18.32 22.70
CA PHE A 284 11.57 -18.58 21.67
C PHE A 284 12.82 -19.22 22.25
N GLY A 285 13.30 -20.30 21.61
CA GLY A 285 14.55 -20.95 21.92
C GLY A 285 15.76 -20.30 21.24
N ALA A 286 15.56 -19.68 20.08
CA ALA A 286 16.63 -19.05 19.31
C ALA A 286 16.12 -17.92 18.40
N VAL A 287 17.01 -16.99 18.09
CA VAL A 287 16.87 -16.03 16.98
C VAL A 287 18.05 -16.23 16.05
N VAL A 288 17.78 -16.35 14.76
CA VAL A 288 18.81 -16.40 13.71
C VAL A 288 18.89 -15.02 13.08
N MET A 289 20.10 -14.52 12.84
CA MET A 289 20.29 -13.20 12.24
C MET A 289 21.47 -13.27 11.28
N ASP A 290 21.33 -12.69 10.08
CA ASP A 290 22.46 -12.46 9.19
C ASP A 290 23.26 -11.28 9.74
N MET A 291 24.28 -11.58 10.55
CA MET A 291 24.89 -10.62 11.46
C MET A 291 25.71 -9.52 10.74
N ASP A 292 25.29 -8.27 10.92
CA ASP A 292 26.22 -7.16 11.20
C ASP A 292 26.36 -6.98 12.73
N SER A 293 27.56 -6.64 13.19
CA SER A 293 27.96 -6.35 14.57
C SER A 293 27.01 -5.43 15.34
N LYS A 294 26.34 -4.51 14.64
CA LYS A 294 25.37 -3.56 15.19
C LYS A 294 24.07 -4.23 15.61
N GLN A 295 23.58 -5.19 14.83
CA GLN A 295 22.36 -5.94 15.12
C GLN A 295 22.51 -6.77 16.39
N MET A 296 23.64 -7.49 16.50
CA MET A 296 23.97 -8.29 17.68
C MET A 296 24.06 -7.41 18.93
N SER A 297 24.68 -6.24 18.82
CA SER A 297 24.83 -5.31 19.95
C SER A 297 23.48 -4.76 20.40
N GLY A 298 22.60 -4.39 19.47
CA GLY A 298 21.28 -3.86 19.81
C GLY A 298 20.40 -4.89 20.53
N MET A 299 20.47 -6.16 20.14
CA MET A 299 19.70 -7.24 20.77
C MET A 299 20.13 -7.51 22.23
N LYS A 300 21.41 -7.31 22.57
CA LYS A 300 21.93 -7.57 23.94
C LYS A 300 21.34 -6.65 25.02
N HIS A 301 20.67 -5.57 24.63
CA HIS A 301 20.09 -4.59 25.55
C HIS A 301 18.63 -4.90 25.93
N LEU A 302 18.06 -6.01 25.41
CA LEU A 302 16.68 -6.47 25.65
C LEU A 302 16.62 -7.55 26.74
#